data_AF-A0A672IAK3-F1
#
_entry.id   AF-A0A672IAK3-F1
#
_cell.length_a   1.000
_cell.length_b   1.000
_cell.length_c   1.000
_cell.angle_alpha   90.00
_cell.angle_beta   90.00
_cell.angle_gamma   90.00
#
_symmetry.space_group_name_H-M   'P 1'
#
loop_
_entity.id
_entity.type
_entity.pdbx_description
1 polymer ?
#
loop_
_entity_poly.entity_id
_entity_poly.type
_entity_poly.pdbx_seq_one_letter_code
_entity_poly.pdbx_strand_id
1 'polypeptide(L)'
;LWPPPLPQTSVDSSGSSAQTEQLSFAEVMRLIQEGKEVPGVTKLDVQPSNQSPTPSRMTRILKPWETEMSVHRILCERWMVSL
;
A
#
# COMPACT_ATOMS: atom_id res chain seq x y z
N LEU A 1 -30.50 24.80 12.90
CA LEU A 1 -29.09 24.77 13.35
C LEU A 1 -28.85 23.42 14.02
N TRP A 2 -28.01 22.58 13.41
CA TRP A 2 -27.64 21.20 13.77
C TRP A 2 -26.24 20.95 13.14
N PRO A 3 -25.26 20.25 13.77
CA PRO A 3 -25.34 18.92 14.43
C PRO A 3 -25.00 18.86 15.94
N PRO A 4 -25.19 17.70 16.61
CA PRO A 4 -24.97 17.50 18.04
C PRO A 4 -23.49 17.15 18.31
N PRO A 5 -23.00 17.26 19.56
CA PRO A 5 -21.62 16.93 19.89
C PRO A 5 -21.37 15.41 19.79
N LEU A 6 -20.23 15.03 19.18
CA LEU A 6 -19.77 13.65 19.06
C LEU A 6 -19.36 13.08 20.44
N PRO A 7 -19.52 11.76 20.68
CA PRO A 7 -19.03 11.12 21.89
C PRO A 7 -17.50 11.24 21.98
N GLN A 8 -16.99 11.64 23.13
CA GLN A 8 -15.56 11.71 23.39
C GLN A 8 -14.99 10.30 23.43
N THR A 9 -14.44 9.84 22.31
CA THR A 9 -13.60 8.65 22.31
C THR A 9 -12.36 8.98 23.11
N SER A 10 -12.30 8.49 24.36
CA SER A 10 -11.05 8.34 25.08
C SER A 10 -10.14 7.46 24.22
N VAL A 11 -9.30 8.12 23.43
CA VAL A 11 -8.15 7.50 22.81
C VAL A 11 -7.23 7.09 23.94
N ASP A 12 -7.37 5.84 24.38
CA ASP A 12 -6.25 5.15 25.03
C ASP A 12 -5.18 4.98 23.96
N SER A 13 -4.42 6.05 23.75
CA SER A 13 -3.18 6.03 23.00
C SER A 13 -2.13 5.36 23.86
N SER A 14 -2.32 4.06 24.15
CA SER A 14 -1.21 3.15 24.43
C SER A 14 -0.51 2.82 23.10
N GLY A 15 -0.13 3.86 22.37
CA GLY A 15 0.80 3.77 21.27
C GLY A 15 2.17 3.63 21.91
N SER A 16 2.64 2.39 22.05
CA SER A 16 4.04 2.10 22.39
C SER A 16 4.90 3.02 21.52
N SER A 17 5.61 3.95 22.17
CA SER A 17 6.57 4.83 21.53
C SER A 17 7.73 3.95 21.04
N ALA A 18 7.53 3.29 19.91
CA ALA A 18 8.57 2.63 19.15
C ALA A 18 9.52 3.75 18.73
N GLN A 19 10.59 3.93 19.51
CA GLN A 19 11.68 4.80 19.15
C GLN A 19 12.14 4.35 17.76
N THR A 20 11.92 5.18 16.75
CA THR A 20 12.35 4.91 15.38
C THR A 20 13.86 5.03 15.34
N GLU A 21 14.54 3.97 15.76
CA GLU A 21 15.97 3.82 15.55
C GLU A 21 16.22 3.83 14.04
N GLN A 22 17.03 4.78 13.57
CA GLN A 22 17.36 4.88 12.14
C GLN A 22 18.27 3.73 11.75
N LEU A 23 17.71 2.71 11.11
CA LEU A 23 18.46 1.59 10.58
C LEU A 23 19.08 1.92 9.22
N SER A 24 20.29 1.42 8.97
CA SER A 24 20.89 1.46 7.63
C SER A 24 20.22 0.46 6.68
N PHE A 25 20.36 0.66 5.36
CA PHE A 25 19.79 -0.25 4.36
C PHE A 25 20.26 -1.70 4.54
N ALA A 26 21.54 -1.92 4.84
CA ALA A 26 22.08 -3.27 5.06
C ALA A 26 21.42 -3.96 6.26
N GLU A 27 21.15 -3.20 7.32
CA GLU A 27 20.50 -3.71 8.52
C GLU A 27 19.04 -4.10 8.26
N VAL A 28 18.30 -3.26 7.51
CA VAL A 28 16.96 -3.59 7.05
C VAL A 28 16.95 -4.88 6.24
N MET A 29 17.89 -5.04 5.31
CA MET A 29 17.99 -6.25 4.48
C MET A 29 18.31 -7.49 5.29
N ARG A 30 19.13 -7.38 6.35
CA ARG A 30 19.41 -8.47 7.27
C ARG A 30 18.16 -8.88 8.05
N LEU A 31 17.43 -7.91 8.62
CA LEU A 31 16.18 -8.18 9.34
C LEU A 31 15.16 -8.92 8.48
N ILE A 32 15.02 -8.49 7.21
CA ILE A 32 14.14 -9.17 6.24
C ILE A 32 14.58 -10.62 6.02
N GLN A 33 15.88 -10.85 5.81
CA GLN A 33 16.41 -12.21 5.59
C GLN A 33 16.28 -13.12 6.82
N GLU A 34 16.42 -12.56 8.02
CA GLU A 34 16.23 -13.28 9.28
C GLU A 34 14.74 -13.48 9.64
N GLY A 35 13.82 -12.92 8.85
CA GLY A 35 12.39 -12.95 9.12
C GLY A 35 11.98 -12.11 10.34
N LYS A 36 12.85 -11.20 10.79
CA LYS A 36 12.57 -10.26 11.88
C LYS A 36 11.80 -9.06 11.35
N GLU A 37 10.92 -8.53 12.18
CA GLU A 37 10.14 -7.35 11.82
C GLU A 37 11.05 -6.13 11.68
N VAL A 38 10.86 -5.38 10.59
CA VAL A 38 11.58 -4.13 10.37
C VAL A 38 10.87 -3.03 11.16
N PRO A 39 11.58 -2.32 12.07
CA PRO A 39 10.98 -1.25 12.86
C PRO A 39 10.46 -0.13 11.96
N GLY A 40 9.32 0.45 12.33
CA GLY A 40 8.61 1.46 11.54
C GLY A 40 7.66 0.89 10.48
N VAL A 41 7.65 -0.43 10.25
CA VAL A 41 6.64 -1.07 9.40
C VAL A 41 5.34 -1.20 10.18
N THR A 42 4.30 -0.49 9.74
CA THR A 42 2.95 -0.67 10.28
C THR A 42 2.27 -1.83 9.56
N LYS A 43 2.01 -2.93 10.28
CA LYS A 43 1.16 -4.01 9.78
C LYS A 43 -0.29 -3.58 9.88
N LEU A 44 -0.82 -3.06 8.78
CA LEU A 44 -2.25 -2.84 8.66
C LEU A 44 -2.95 -4.21 8.56
N ASP A 45 -3.89 -4.47 9.48
CA ASP A 45 -4.79 -5.61 9.36
C ASP A 45 -5.81 -5.32 8.26
N VAL A 46 -5.43 -5.66 7.02
CA VAL A 46 -6.27 -5.47 5.85
C VAL A 46 -6.89 -6.81 5.48
N GLN A 47 -8.20 -6.90 5.61
CA GLN A 47 -8.97 -8.06 5.16
C GLN A 47 -9.43 -7.87 3.70
N PRO A 48 -9.40 -8.92 2.86
CA PRO A 48 -9.96 -8.83 1.53
C PRO A 48 -11.46 -8.56 1.64
N SER A 49 -11.92 -7.44 1.08
CA SER A 49 -13.35 -7.11 1.08
C SER A 49 -14.15 -7.99 0.11
N ASN A 50 -13.48 -8.62 -0.87
CA ASN A 50 -14.08 -9.40 -1.97
C ASN A 50 -15.23 -8.67 -2.70
N GLN A 51 -15.30 -7.35 -2.58
CA GLN A 51 -16.28 -6.51 -3.28
C GLN A 51 -15.73 -6.11 -4.65
N SER A 52 -16.63 -5.69 -5.55
CA SER A 52 -16.20 -5.09 -6.82
C SER A 52 -15.35 -3.84 -6.56
N PRO A 53 -14.21 -3.66 -7.24
CA PRO A 53 -13.38 -2.47 -7.06
C PRO A 53 -14.16 -1.22 -7.44
N THR A 54 -13.99 -0.13 -6.69
CA THR A 54 -14.57 1.17 -7.04
C THR A 54 -14.00 1.60 -8.40
N PRO A 55 -14.84 1.79 -9.45
CA PRO A 55 -14.35 2.24 -10.74
C PRO A 55 -13.71 3.63 -10.61
N SER A 56 -12.52 3.80 -11.18
CA SER A 56 -11.91 5.12 -11.28
C SER A 56 -12.81 6.03 -12.11
N ARG A 57 -13.10 7.23 -11.59
CA ARG A 57 -13.73 8.31 -12.36
C ARG A 57 -12.72 9.14 -13.16
N MET A 58 -11.43 8.90 -12.93
CA MET A 58 -10.34 9.63 -13.58
C MET A 58 -10.04 9.02 -14.95
N THR A 59 -9.98 9.86 -15.97
CA THR A 59 -9.55 9.45 -17.31
C THR A 59 -8.13 8.91 -17.27
N ARG A 60 -7.92 7.71 -17.80
CA ARG A 60 -6.58 7.12 -17.93
C ARG A 60 -5.75 7.96 -18.91
N ILE A 61 -4.63 8.50 -18.45
CA ILE A 61 -3.60 9.12 -19.30
C ILE A 61 -2.57 8.05 -19.61
N LEU A 62 -2.34 7.81 -20.90
CA LEU A 62 -1.34 6.84 -21.34
C LEU A 62 0.07 7.36 -21.05
N LYS A 63 0.93 6.46 -20.59
CA LYS A 63 2.36 6.72 -20.49
C LYS A 63 2.96 6.79 -21.90
N PRO A 64 4.01 7.59 -22.16
CA PRO A 64 4.57 7.75 -23.51
C PRO A 64 4.91 6.42 -24.21
N TRP A 65 5.41 5.42 -23.47
CA TRP A 65 5.71 4.09 -23.99
C TRP A 65 4.48 3.23 -24.34
N GLU A 66 3.28 3.61 -23.88
CA GLU A 66 2.03 2.94 -24.25
C GLU A 66 1.52 3.39 -25.65
N THR A 67 2.00 4.53 -26.15
CA THR A 67 1.57 5.10 -27.45
C THR A 67 2.47 4.67 -28.61
N GLU A 68 3.77 4.47 -28.36
CA GLU A 68 4.78 4.13 -29.38
C GLU A 68 4.72 2.66 -29.88
N MET A 69 3.80 1.84 -29.34
CA MET A 69 3.74 0.39 -29.62
C MET A 69 2.37 -0.08 -30.09
N SER A 70 1.85 0.50 -31.18
CA SER A 70 0.77 -0.15 -31.95
C SER A 70 1.20 -1.43 -32.67
N VAL A 71 2.51 -1.78 -32.66
CA VAL A 71 3.04 -3.02 -33.25
C VAL A 71 3.48 -4.10 -32.24
N HIS A 72 3.50 -3.81 -30.93
CA HIS A 72 3.95 -4.77 -29.89
C HIS A 72 2.88 -5.05 -28.81
N ARG A 73 1.61 -4.80 -29.14
CA ARG A 73 0.48 -4.88 -28.20
C ARG A 73 0.09 -6.29 -27.75
N ILE A 74 0.84 -7.33 -28.11
CA ILE A 74 0.52 -8.73 -27.76
C ILE A 74 1.37 -9.27 -26.59
N LEU A 75 2.48 -8.60 -26.21
CA LEU A 75 3.41 -9.22 -25.25
C LEU A 75 3.08 -8.99 -23.76
N CYS A 76 2.43 -7.87 -23.39
CA CYS A 76 2.13 -7.59 -21.97
C CYS A 76 1.01 -8.47 -21.39
N GLU A 77 0.06 -8.96 -22.20
CA GLU A 77 -1.00 -9.84 -21.68
C GLU A 77 -0.48 -11.23 -21.30
N ARG A 78 0.69 -11.64 -21.79
CA ARG A 78 1.27 -12.96 -21.46
C ARG A 78 1.97 -13.00 -20.11
N TRP A 79 2.42 -11.86 -19.58
CA TRP A 79 3.13 -11.81 -18.29
C TRP A 79 2.23 -11.59 -17.06
N MET A 80 0.98 -11.11 -17.24
CA MET A 80 0.07 -10.86 -16.11
C MET A 80 -0.73 -12.09 -15.66
N VAL A 81 -0.86 -13.13 -16.49
CA VAL A 81 -1.59 -14.38 -16.17
C VAL A 81 -0.69 -15.54 -15.70
N SER A 82 0.61 -15.29 -15.49
CA SER A 82 1.57 -16.31 -15.01
C SER A 82 2.28 -15.92 -13.71
N LEU A 83 1.62 -15.15 -12.83
CA LEU A 83 2.05 -15.00 -11.44
C LEU A 83 0.89 -15.27 -10.48
#